data_AF-A0A448ZDT5-F1
#
_entry.id   AF-A0A448ZDT5-F1
#
_cell.length_a   1.000
_cell.length_b   1.000
_cell.length_c   1.000
_cell.angle_alpha   90.00
_cell.angle_beta   90.00
_cell.angle_gamma   90.00
#
_symmetry.space_group_name_H-M   'P 1'
#
loop_
_entity.id
_entity.type
_entity.pdbx_description
1 polymer ?
#
loop_
_entity_poly.entity_id
_entity_poly.type
_entity_poly.pdbx_seq_one_letter_code
_entity_poly.pdbx_strand_id
1 'polypeptide(L)'
;MPPHVWIPKATAHAASRYASHRREALSLYREILRTARAFHWCDEEGRPWNERLRREARREFEAARHETDPLVLARLLVTGRDCVQQVQNKFNEADRAARDRIHRDSGARG
;
A
#
# COMPACT_ATOMS: atom_id res chain seq x y z
N MET A 1 0.02 42.26 36.75
CA MET A 1 -0.72 41.09 36.22
C MET A 1 0.19 40.35 35.27
N PRO A 2 0.42 39.04 35.43
CA PRO A 2 1.20 38.28 34.45
C PRO A 2 0.39 38.14 33.14
N PRO A 3 1.01 38.21 31.96
CA PRO A 3 0.30 38.11 30.69
C PRO A 3 -0.24 36.69 30.47
N HIS A 4 -1.51 36.62 30.09
CA HIS A 4 -2.16 35.39 29.61
C HIS A 4 -1.53 34.99 28.27
N VAL A 5 -0.89 33.81 28.24
CA VAL A 5 -0.35 33.21 27.02
C VAL A 5 -1.46 32.37 26.36
N TRP A 6 -2.03 32.89 25.27
CA TRP A 6 -3.00 32.16 24.46
C TRP A 6 -2.29 31.18 23.53
N ILE A 7 -2.45 29.86 23.76
CA ILE A 7 -1.94 28.81 22.88
C ILE A 7 -3.10 27.97 22.31
N PRO A 8 -3.52 28.18 21.04
CA PRO A 8 -4.30 27.15 20.36
C PRO A 8 -4.03 27.07 18.84
N LYS A 9 -2.76 26.93 18.44
CA LYS A 9 -2.42 26.52 17.05
C LYS A 9 -1.89 25.08 16.95
N ALA A 10 -1.26 24.56 18.00
CA ALA A 10 -0.66 23.22 18.00
C ALA A 10 -1.70 22.09 17.82
N THR A 11 -2.87 22.22 18.42
CA THR A 11 -3.96 21.22 18.33
C THR A 11 -4.56 21.13 16.93
N ALA A 12 -4.74 22.26 16.25
CA ALA A 12 -5.24 22.30 14.87
C ALA A 12 -4.26 21.61 13.89
N HIS A 13 -2.96 21.83 14.04
CA HIS A 13 -1.94 21.15 13.22
C HIS A 13 -1.85 19.64 13.50
N ALA A 14 -2.02 19.21 14.75
CA ALA A 14 -2.04 17.79 15.12
C ALA A 14 -3.27 17.06 14.53
N ALA A 15 -4.46 17.65 14.65
CA ALA A 15 -5.69 17.09 14.09
C ALA A 15 -5.65 17.01 12.56
N SER A 16 -5.11 18.04 11.90
CA SER A 16 -4.90 18.07 10.44
C SER A 16 -3.96 16.95 9.98
N ARG A 17 -2.82 16.75 10.68
CA ARG A 17 -1.92 15.63 10.40
C ARG A 17 -2.59 14.28 10.64
N TYR A 18 -3.33 14.09 11.72
CA TYR A 18 -4.01 12.81 11.95
C TYR A 18 -5.02 12.47 10.84
N ALA A 19 -5.78 13.46 10.39
CA ALA A 19 -6.71 13.32 9.26
C ALA A 19 -5.98 12.99 7.94
N SER A 20 -4.77 13.52 7.72
CA SER A 20 -3.96 13.20 6.55
C SER A 20 -3.47 11.74 6.58
N HIS A 21 -2.94 11.26 7.70
CA HIS A 21 -2.46 9.87 7.85
C HIS A 21 -3.60 8.86 7.65
N ARG A 22 -4.80 9.14 8.17
CA ARG A 22 -5.96 8.26 7.98
C ARG A 22 -6.36 8.15 6.50
N ARG A 23 -6.41 9.27 5.77
CA ARG A 23 -6.68 9.25 4.32
C ARG A 23 -5.59 8.49 3.57
N GLU A 24 -4.35 8.68 3.98
CA GLU A 24 -3.20 8.04 3.38
C GLU A 24 -3.22 6.52 3.57
N ALA A 25 -3.48 6.05 4.79
CA ALA A 25 -3.62 4.64 5.12
C ALA A 25 -4.73 3.98 4.29
N LEU A 26 -5.90 4.63 4.18
CA LEU A 26 -7.00 4.10 3.37
C LEU A 26 -6.67 4.07 1.87
N SER A 27 -5.91 5.04 1.37
CA SER A 27 -5.45 5.05 -0.02
C SER A 27 -4.50 3.88 -0.28
N LEU A 28 -3.50 3.70 0.59
CA LEU A 28 -2.55 2.59 0.53
C LEU A 28 -3.27 1.24 0.62
N TYR A 29 -4.23 1.08 1.54
CA TYR A 29 -5.01 -0.15 1.65
C TYR A 29 -5.73 -0.49 0.35
N ARG A 30 -6.43 0.49 -0.25
CA ARG A 30 -7.13 0.30 -1.53
C ARG A 30 -6.16 -0.01 -2.67
N GLU A 31 -4.97 0.56 -2.64
CA GLU A 31 -3.92 0.25 -3.60
C GLU A 31 -3.44 -1.18 -3.47
N ILE A 32 -3.14 -1.66 -2.26
CA ILE A 32 -2.79 -3.06 -1.99
C ILE A 32 -3.87 -4.00 -2.52
N LEU A 33 -5.15 -3.71 -2.25
CA LEU A 33 -6.26 -4.54 -2.73
C LEU A 33 -6.39 -4.54 -4.26
N ARG A 34 -6.07 -3.43 -4.94
CA ARG A 34 -6.03 -3.35 -6.40
C ARG A 34 -4.87 -4.17 -6.96
N THR A 35 -3.66 -4.00 -6.41
CA THR A 35 -2.47 -4.76 -6.81
C THR A 35 -2.69 -6.27 -6.61
N ALA A 36 -3.27 -6.67 -5.47
CA ALA A 36 -3.56 -8.08 -5.17
C ALA A 36 -4.51 -8.74 -6.18
N ARG A 37 -5.38 -7.99 -6.86
CA ARG A 37 -6.28 -8.55 -7.89
C ARG A 37 -5.54 -9.11 -9.11
N ALA A 38 -4.33 -8.66 -9.37
CA ALA A 38 -3.52 -9.15 -10.49
C ALA A 38 -3.01 -10.59 -10.27
N PHE A 39 -2.95 -11.03 -9.01
CA PHE A 39 -2.42 -12.34 -8.60
C PHE A 39 -3.50 -13.42 -8.68
N HIS A 40 -3.76 -13.91 -9.89
CA HIS A 40 -4.84 -14.86 -10.20
C HIS A 40 -4.45 -16.34 -10.05
N TRP A 41 -3.16 -16.65 -9.84
CA TRP A 41 -2.68 -18.02 -9.66
C TRP A 41 -2.73 -18.46 -8.18
N CYS A 42 -2.63 -19.77 -7.96
CA CYS A 42 -2.63 -20.37 -6.64
C CYS A 42 -1.22 -20.46 -6.05
N ASP A 43 -1.13 -20.49 -4.72
CA ASP A 43 0.08 -20.86 -3.99
C ASP A 43 0.32 -22.38 -4.02
N GLU A 44 1.41 -22.81 -3.38
CA GLU A 44 1.82 -24.22 -3.30
C GLU A 44 0.75 -25.08 -2.60
N GLU A 45 -0.03 -24.47 -1.71
CA GLU A 45 -1.15 -25.09 -1.01
C GLU A 45 -2.47 -25.07 -1.81
N GLY A 46 -2.44 -24.57 -3.05
CA GLY A 46 -3.62 -24.51 -3.94
C GLY A 46 -4.58 -23.36 -3.63
N ARG A 47 -4.19 -22.38 -2.81
CA ARG A 47 -5.03 -21.23 -2.46
C ARG A 47 -4.73 -20.02 -3.35
N PRO A 48 -5.74 -19.27 -3.79
CA PRO A 48 -5.52 -18.07 -4.60
C PRO A 48 -4.66 -17.01 -3.88
N TRP A 49 -3.61 -16.52 -4.55
CA TRP A 49 -2.72 -15.50 -3.99
C TRP A 49 -3.46 -14.20 -3.67
N ASN A 50 -4.42 -13.79 -4.51
CA ASN A 50 -5.23 -12.59 -4.28
C ASN A 50 -5.98 -12.64 -2.93
N GLU A 51 -6.55 -13.77 -2.54
CA GLU A 51 -7.26 -13.95 -1.28
C GLU A 51 -6.31 -13.91 -0.09
N ARG A 52 -5.16 -14.60 -0.21
CA ARG A 52 -4.10 -14.58 0.80
C ARG A 52 -3.61 -13.16 1.05
N LEU A 53 -3.25 -12.42 0.00
CA LEU A 53 -2.77 -11.04 0.11
C LEU A 53 -3.81 -10.10 0.72
N ARG A 54 -5.09 -10.25 0.37
CA ARG A 54 -6.19 -9.47 0.95
C ARG A 54 -6.34 -9.73 2.44
N ARG A 55 -6.28 -10.99 2.86
CA ARG A 55 -6.41 -11.39 4.26
C ARG A 55 -5.24 -10.87 5.08
N GLU A 56 -4.00 -11.05 4.62
CA GLU A 56 -2.83 -10.54 5.34
C GLU A 56 -2.83 -9.01 5.40
N ALA A 57 -3.17 -8.31 4.30
CA ALA A 57 -3.31 -6.86 4.32
C ALA A 57 -4.37 -6.40 5.33
N ARG A 58 -5.52 -7.08 5.39
CA ARG A 58 -6.56 -6.78 6.38
C ARG A 58 -6.03 -6.96 7.81
N ARG A 59 -5.30 -8.06 8.06
CA ARG A 59 -4.72 -8.39 9.36
C ARG A 59 -3.72 -7.32 9.81
N GLU A 60 -2.79 -6.92 8.96
CA GLU A 60 -1.78 -5.90 9.26
C GLU A 60 -2.42 -4.53 9.56
N PHE A 61 -3.40 -4.10 8.75
CA PHE A 61 -4.09 -2.84 8.96
C PHE A 61 -4.96 -2.83 10.23
N GLU A 62 -5.57 -3.96 10.60
CA GLU A 62 -6.30 -4.06 11.86
C GLU A 62 -5.36 -4.09 13.07
N ALA A 63 -4.18 -4.72 12.95
CA ALA A 63 -3.16 -4.70 14.01
C ALA A 63 -2.66 -3.27 14.31
N ALA A 64 -2.51 -2.45 13.29
CA ALA A 64 -2.10 -1.04 13.42
C ALA A 64 -3.27 -0.05 13.62
N ARG A 65 -4.53 -0.51 13.76
CA ARG A 65 -5.73 0.36 13.78
C ARG A 65 -5.69 1.44 14.86
N HIS A 66 -5.09 1.13 15.99
CA HIS A 66 -5.04 1.98 17.18
C HIS A 66 -3.71 2.73 17.33
N GLU A 67 -2.84 2.66 16.32
CA GLU A 67 -1.59 3.41 16.33
C GLU A 67 -1.86 4.92 16.26
N THR A 68 -1.22 5.67 17.13
CA THR A 68 -1.39 7.13 17.25
C THR A 68 -0.07 7.88 17.23
N ASP A 69 1.07 7.18 17.36
CA ASP A 69 2.39 7.79 17.22
C ASP A 69 2.60 8.24 15.76
N PRO A 70 2.76 9.56 15.51
CA PRO A 70 2.97 10.09 14.17
C PRO A 70 4.21 9.52 13.46
N LEU A 71 5.28 9.19 14.19
CA LEU A 71 6.51 8.64 13.59
C LEU A 71 6.31 7.19 13.17
N VAL A 72 5.60 6.40 13.97
CA VAL A 72 5.26 5.02 13.61
C VAL A 72 4.32 5.01 12.41
N LEU A 73 3.27 5.84 12.42
CA LEU A 73 2.35 5.97 11.29
C LEU A 73 3.07 6.40 10.00
N ALA A 74 3.93 7.42 10.08
CA ALA A 74 4.71 7.87 8.93
C ALA A 74 5.60 6.74 8.39
N ARG A 75 6.28 6.00 9.27
CA ARG A 75 7.12 4.87 8.88
C ARG A 75 6.30 3.79 8.17
N LEU A 76 5.18 3.37 8.75
CA LEU A 76 4.29 2.35 8.18
C LEU A 76 3.77 2.75 6.79
N LEU A 77 3.39 4.01 6.61
CA LEU A 77 2.89 4.51 5.34
C LEU A 77 3.98 4.55 4.26
N VAL A 78 5.17 5.06 4.60
CA VAL A 78 6.30 5.15 3.66
C VAL A 78 6.75 3.75 3.26
N THR A 79 7.04 2.87 4.23
CA THR A 79 7.51 1.51 3.92
C THR A 79 6.44 0.71 3.18
N GLY A 80 5.17 0.87 3.56
CA GLY A 80 4.05 0.22 2.89
C GLY A 80 3.92 0.63 1.41
N ARG A 81 4.06 1.92 1.10
CA ARG A 81 4.08 2.41 -0.29
C ARG A 81 5.25 1.85 -1.08
N ASP A 82 6.44 1.90 -0.52
CA ASP A 82 7.65 1.41 -1.19
C ASP A 82 7.51 -0.08 -1.52
N CYS A 83 6.99 -0.89 -0.60
CA CYS A 83 6.72 -2.30 -0.84
C CYS A 83 5.72 -2.51 -1.98
N VAL A 84 4.59 -1.78 -1.99
CA VAL A 84 3.58 -1.91 -3.05
C VAL A 84 4.15 -1.49 -4.40
N GLN A 85 4.90 -0.39 -4.45
CA GLN A 85 5.53 0.09 -5.68
C GLN A 85 6.53 -0.93 -6.23
N GLN A 86 7.36 -1.54 -5.37
CA GLN A 86 8.29 -2.59 -5.78
C GLN A 86 7.56 -3.81 -6.35
N VAL A 87 6.45 -4.22 -5.74
CA VAL A 87 5.64 -5.35 -6.23
C VAL A 87 5.02 -5.01 -7.59
N GLN A 88 4.45 -3.82 -7.75
CA GLN A 88 3.90 -3.36 -9.02
C GLN A 88 4.97 -3.30 -10.11
N ASN A 89 6.16 -2.79 -9.81
CA ASN A 89 7.27 -2.72 -10.77
C ASN A 89 7.66 -4.11 -11.27
N LYS A 90 7.90 -5.06 -10.35
CA LYS A 90 8.22 -6.45 -10.70
C LYS A 90 7.13 -7.10 -11.54
N PHE A 91 5.86 -6.84 -11.21
CA PHE A 91 4.74 -7.36 -11.97
C PHE A 91 4.71 -6.79 -13.39
N ASN A 92 4.87 -5.47 -13.53
CA ASN A 92 4.89 -4.79 -14.84
C ASN A 92 6.07 -5.22 -15.71
N GLU A 93 7.24 -5.45 -15.10
CA GLU A 93 8.42 -5.99 -15.79
C GLU A 93 8.17 -7.40 -16.33
N ALA A 94 7.59 -8.28 -15.50
CA ALA A 94 7.23 -9.63 -15.91
C ALA A 94 6.19 -9.65 -17.05
N ASP A 95 5.17 -8.80 -16.94
CA ASP A 95 4.11 -8.65 -17.93
C ASP A 95 4.65 -8.12 -19.27
N ARG A 96 5.56 -7.12 -19.23
CA ARG A 96 6.25 -6.62 -20.43
C ARG A 96 7.11 -7.70 -21.08
N ALA A 97 7.92 -8.41 -20.29
CA ALA A 97 8.77 -9.49 -20.80
C ALA A 97 7.97 -10.67 -21.40
N ALA A 98 6.76 -10.91 -20.91
CA ALA A 98 5.84 -11.89 -21.49
C ALA A 98 5.30 -11.41 -22.85
N ARG A 99 4.87 -10.15 -22.95
CA ARG A 99 4.40 -9.56 -24.23
C ARG A 99 5.48 -9.53 -25.29
N ASP A 100 6.69 -9.13 -24.94
CA ASP A 100 7.82 -9.06 -25.89
C ASP A 100 8.16 -10.45 -26.44
N ARG A 101 8.08 -11.50 -25.60
CA ARG A 101 8.24 -12.88 -26.03
C ARG A 101 7.17 -13.30 -27.03
N ILE A 102 5.89 -13.03 -26.75
CA ILE A 102 4.78 -13.34 -27.66
C ILE A 102 4.97 -12.64 -29.01
N HIS A 103 5.38 -11.37 -29.02
CA HIS A 103 5.63 -10.62 -30.25
C HIS A 103 6.76 -11.26 -31.09
N ARG A 104 7.89 -11.64 -30.46
CA ARG A 104 8.99 -12.33 -31.15
C ARG A 104 8.55 -13.67 -31.73
N ASP A 105 7.85 -14.48 -30.95
CA ASP A 105 7.40 -15.82 -31.36
C ASP A 105 6.32 -15.77 -32.46
N SER A 106 5.60 -14.65 -32.58
CA SER A 106 4.60 -14.42 -33.62
C SER A 106 5.25 -13.92 -34.92
N GLY A 107 6.28 -13.07 -34.82
CA GLY A 107 7.04 -12.60 -35.98
C GLY A 107 7.99 -13.64 -36.60
N ALA A 108 8.43 -14.64 -35.84
CA ALA A 108 9.29 -15.73 -36.34
C ALA A 108 8.53 -16.83 -37.11
N ARG A 109 7.19 -16.80 -37.11
CA ARG A 109 6.33 -17.81 -37.77
C ARG A 109 5.72 -17.35 -39.09
N GLY A 110 5.99 -16.12 -39.53
CA GLY A 110 5.61 -15.58 -40.84
C GLY A 110 6.83 -15.40 -41.73
#